data_AF-A0A154WG12-F1
#
_entry.id   AF-A0A154WG12-F1
#
_cell.length_a   1.000
_cell.length_b   1.000
_cell.length_c   1.000
_cell.angle_alpha   90.00
_cell.angle_beta   90.00
_cell.angle_gamma   90.00
#
_symmetry.space_group_name_H-M   'P 1'
#
loop_
_entity.id
_entity.type
_entity.pdbx_description
1 polymer ?
#
loop_
_entity_poly.entity_id
_entity_poly.type
_entity_poly.pdbx_seq_one_letter_code
_entity_poly.pdbx_strand_id
1 'polypeptide(L)'
;MKSFNHDTGAYAFVGLLLATVWAIPLAVFLHRDAHGSQMELPRCDEARSLDQVRGALEAQGGRTVLGLYAASEAIGGVNRDYRRCTATVATSDGEVHLRFIIGWHDRRNGIPFWTGESLLPPP
;
A
#
# COMPACT_ATOMS: atom_id res chain seq x y z
N MET A 1 2.56 65.64 -13.08
CA MET A 1 2.80 64.24 -13.53
C MET A 1 3.04 63.38 -12.30
N LYS A 2 2.34 62.26 -12.18
CA LYS A 2 2.18 61.44 -10.97
C LYS A 2 3.31 60.40 -10.92
N SER A 3 4.21 60.51 -9.94
CA SER A 3 5.26 59.52 -9.68
C SER A 3 4.61 58.27 -9.12
N PHE A 4 4.42 57.25 -9.97
CA PHE A 4 3.97 55.94 -9.55
C PHE A 4 5.17 55.13 -9.07
N ASN A 5 5.35 55.15 -7.75
CA ASN A 5 5.63 53.99 -6.89
C ASN A 5 6.13 52.71 -7.63
N HIS A 6 7.37 52.73 -8.14
CA HIS A 6 7.95 51.59 -8.87
C HIS A 6 8.64 50.58 -7.93
N ASP A 7 8.91 50.97 -6.68
CA ASP A 7 9.76 50.18 -5.79
C ASP A 7 8.99 49.23 -4.86
N THR A 8 7.75 49.56 -4.49
CA THR A 8 6.97 48.75 -3.53
C THR A 8 6.63 47.36 -4.07
N GLY A 9 6.41 47.23 -5.38
CA GLY A 9 6.12 45.94 -6.03
C GLY A 9 7.32 45.01 -6.05
N ALA A 10 8.53 45.55 -6.24
CA ALA A 10 9.76 44.77 -6.27
C ALA A 10 10.10 44.21 -4.89
N TYR A 11 9.96 45.01 -3.83
CA TYR A 11 10.19 44.55 -2.45
C TYR A 11 9.15 43.51 -2.00
N ALA A 12 7.89 43.66 -2.41
CA ALA A 12 6.85 42.65 -2.13
C ALA A 12 7.15 41.30 -2.80
N PHE A 13 7.67 41.32 -4.04
CA PHE A 13 8.03 40.11 -4.77
C PHE A 13 9.26 39.39 -4.16
N VAL A 14 10.28 40.15 -3.76
CA VAL A 14 11.46 39.60 -3.07
C VAL A 14 11.09 39.03 -1.70
N GLY A 15 10.21 39.70 -0.95
CA GLY A 15 9.70 39.18 0.33
C GLY A 15 8.96 37.84 0.17
N LEU A 16 8.15 37.70 -0.88
CA LEU A 16 7.41 36.48 -1.18
C LEU A 16 8.33 35.34 -1.67
N LEU A 17 9.38 35.65 -2.43
CA LEU A 17 10.39 34.67 -2.83
C LEU A 17 11.18 34.15 -1.62
N LEU A 18 11.58 35.03 -0.70
CA LEU A 18 12.28 34.60 0.51
C LEU A 18 11.37 33.75 1.41
N ALA A 19 10.10 34.12 1.56
CA ALA A 19 9.15 33.32 2.34
C ALA A 19 8.94 31.91 1.75
N THR A 20 8.87 31.77 0.42
CA THR A 20 8.71 30.47 -0.24
C THR A 20 9.99 29.62 -0.18
N VAL A 21 11.17 30.22 -0.32
CA VAL A 21 12.47 29.52 -0.19
C VAL A 21 12.68 28.95 1.21
N TRP A 22 12.17 29.60 2.26
CA TRP A 22 12.22 29.07 3.64
C TRP A 22 11.11 28.06 3.96
N ALA A 23 9.95 28.15 3.30
CA ALA A 23 8.85 27.21 3.52
C ALA A 23 9.10 25.81 2.93
N ILE A 24 9.81 25.72 1.79
CA ILE A 24 10.12 24.44 1.13
C ILE A 24 10.98 23.50 2.01
N PRO A 25 12.10 23.93 2.63
CA PRO A 25 12.88 23.04 3.50
C PRO A 25 12.10 22.58 4.74
N LEU A 26 11.21 23.40 5.30
CA LEU A 26 10.33 23.01 6.42
C LEU A 26 9.33 21.92 6.03
N ALA A 27 8.73 22.00 4.84
CA ALA A 27 7.83 20.96 4.32
C ALA A 27 8.58 19.63 4.09
N VAL A 28 9.83 19.69 3.63
CA VAL A 28 10.68 18.49 3.41
C VAL A 28 11.08 17.84 4.74
N PHE A 29 11.35 18.63 5.79
CA PHE A 29 11.65 18.08 7.12
C PHE A 29 10.41 17.45 7.78
N LEU A 30 9.24 18.07 7.68
CA LEU A 30 7.99 17.52 8.24
C LEU A 30 7.53 16.23 7.54
N HIS A 31 7.89 16.00 6.27
CA HIS A 31 7.63 14.72 5.60
C HIS A 31 8.60 13.61 5.98
N ARG A 32 9.75 13.95 6.59
CA ARG A 32 10.73 12.96 7.05
C ARG A 32 10.34 12.31 8.38
N ASP A 33 9.54 13.02 9.18
CA ASP A 33 8.98 12.59 10.46
C ASP A 33 7.54 12.06 10.35
N ALA A 34 7.12 11.63 9.15
CA ALA A 34 6.17 10.52 9.06
C ALA A 34 6.90 9.27 9.55
N HIS A 35 7.19 9.23 10.86
CA HIS A 35 7.56 8.04 11.58
C HIS A 35 6.56 6.98 11.16
N GLY A 36 7.06 6.02 10.38
CA GLY A 36 6.26 4.93 9.87
C GLY A 36 5.43 4.41 11.03
N SER A 37 4.12 4.38 10.82
CA SER A 37 3.24 3.56 11.63
C SER A 37 3.91 2.20 11.82
N GLN A 38 3.72 1.57 12.99
CA GLN A 38 4.18 0.20 13.20
C GLN A 38 3.87 -0.59 11.94
N MET A 39 4.91 -1.02 11.21
CA MET A 39 4.72 -1.72 9.93
C MET A 39 3.88 -2.94 10.21
N GLU A 40 2.62 -2.85 9.79
CA GLU A 40 1.62 -3.86 9.99
C GLU A 40 1.46 -4.62 8.68
N LEU A 41 1.40 -5.95 8.76
CA LEU A 41 1.13 -6.76 7.59
C LEU A 41 -0.22 -6.36 7.00
N PRO A 42 -0.32 -6.29 5.65
CA PRO A 42 -1.59 -6.09 4.97
C PRO A 42 -2.67 -7.03 5.51
N ARG A 43 -3.91 -6.56 5.59
CA ARG A 43 -5.01 -7.42 6.06
C ARG A 43 -5.45 -8.38 4.97
N CYS A 44 -6.14 -9.44 5.36
CA CYS A 44 -6.65 -10.43 4.40
C CYS A 44 -7.72 -9.84 3.46
N ASP A 45 -8.51 -8.88 3.96
CA ASP A 45 -9.61 -8.21 3.26
C ASP A 45 -9.20 -6.92 2.53
N GLU A 46 -7.92 -6.54 2.64
CA GLU A 46 -7.40 -5.35 2.01
C GLU A 46 -7.28 -5.54 0.50
N ALA A 47 -7.64 -4.50 -0.28
CA ALA A 47 -7.67 -4.57 -1.75
C ALA A 47 -6.36 -5.09 -2.36
N ARG A 48 -5.21 -4.69 -1.79
CA ARG A 48 -3.89 -5.15 -2.22
C ARG A 48 -3.71 -6.67 -2.08
N SER A 49 -4.17 -7.25 -0.98
CA SER A 49 -4.09 -8.69 -0.73
C SER A 49 -4.99 -9.46 -1.70
N LEU A 50 -6.20 -8.95 -1.94
CA LEU A 50 -7.14 -9.57 -2.87
C LEU A 50 -6.64 -9.52 -4.32
N ASP A 51 -6.02 -8.41 -4.73
CA ASP A 51 -5.44 -8.25 -6.07
C ASP A 51 -4.26 -9.20 -6.31
N GLN A 52 -3.37 -9.34 -5.32
CA GLN A 52 -2.27 -10.31 -5.40
C GLN A 52 -2.76 -11.76 -5.53
N VAL A 53 -3.74 -12.13 -4.70
CA VAL A 53 -4.34 -13.47 -4.75
C VAL A 53 -5.05 -13.68 -6.09
N ARG A 54 -5.79 -12.69 -6.59
CA ARG A 54 -6.43 -12.74 -7.90
C ARG A 54 -5.40 -12.99 -9.01
N GLY A 55 -4.35 -12.18 -9.09
CA GLY A 55 -3.34 -12.28 -10.13
C GLY A 55 -2.64 -13.64 -10.12
N ALA A 56 -2.34 -14.17 -8.94
CA ALA A 56 -1.76 -15.50 -8.80
C ALA A 56 -2.71 -16.63 -9.27
N LEU A 57 -4.01 -16.54 -8.94
CA LEU A 57 -4.99 -17.53 -9.36
C LEU A 57 -5.24 -17.51 -10.87
N GLU A 58 -5.37 -16.32 -11.45
CA GLU A 58 -5.53 -16.15 -12.89
C GLU A 58 -4.30 -16.69 -13.64
N ALA A 59 -3.09 -16.52 -13.09
CA ALA A 59 -1.86 -17.08 -13.64
C ALA A 59 -1.76 -18.61 -13.54
N GLN A 60 -2.34 -19.23 -12.51
CA GLN A 60 -2.29 -20.68 -12.30
C GLN A 60 -3.33 -21.47 -13.10
N GLY A 61 -4.57 -20.99 -13.10
CA GLY A 61 -5.71 -21.76 -13.58
C GLY A 61 -6.18 -21.38 -14.98
N GLY A 62 -5.75 -20.24 -15.51
CA GLY A 62 -6.35 -19.64 -16.72
C GLY A 62 -7.84 -19.33 -16.57
N ARG A 63 -8.37 -19.39 -15.34
CA ARG A 63 -9.78 -19.15 -15.01
C ARG A 63 -9.92 -17.71 -14.58
N THR A 64 -10.92 -17.03 -15.14
CA THR A 64 -11.24 -15.66 -14.76
C THR A 64 -11.84 -15.65 -13.36
N VAL A 65 -11.21 -14.91 -12.46
CA VAL A 65 -11.76 -14.68 -11.13
C VAL A 65 -12.85 -13.61 -11.25
N LEU A 66 -14.07 -13.99 -10.90
CA LEU A 66 -15.24 -13.11 -10.91
C LEU A 66 -15.30 -12.26 -9.64
N GLY A 67 -14.84 -12.80 -8.51
CA GLY A 67 -14.73 -12.08 -7.26
C GLY A 67 -13.99 -12.85 -6.16
N LEU A 68 -13.37 -12.11 -5.24
CA LEU A 68 -12.86 -12.61 -3.97
C LEU A 68 -13.63 -11.95 -2.83
N TYR A 69 -14.13 -12.75 -1.89
CA TYR A 69 -14.91 -12.26 -0.77
C TYR A 69 -14.76 -13.16 0.47
N ALA A 70 -15.37 -12.74 1.59
CA ALA A 70 -15.29 -13.43 2.88
C ALA A 70 -13.84 -13.72 3.33
N ALA A 71 -12.94 -12.77 3.05
CA ALA A 71 -11.56 -12.88 3.51
C ALA A 71 -11.52 -12.73 5.03
N SER A 72 -10.98 -13.72 5.73
CA SER A 72 -10.91 -13.73 7.19
C SER A 72 -9.51 -14.05 7.70
N GLU A 73 -9.14 -13.40 8.80
CA GLU A 73 -7.87 -13.60 9.49
C GLU A 73 -8.00 -14.78 10.47
N ALA A 74 -7.23 -15.84 10.22
CA ALA A 74 -6.96 -16.85 11.22
C ALA A 74 -5.77 -16.38 12.06
N ILE A 75 -6.03 -16.07 13.34
CA ILE A 75 -5.09 -15.50 14.33
C ILE A 75 -3.70 -16.16 14.20
N GLY A 76 -2.68 -15.37 13.83
CA GLY A 76 -1.33 -15.83 13.50
C GLY A 76 -0.27 -15.29 14.46
N GLY A 77 0.50 -16.21 15.05
CA GLY A 77 1.86 -16.06 15.58
C GLY A 77 2.11 -15.01 16.68
N VAL A 78 2.82 -15.43 17.74
CA VAL A 78 3.20 -14.62 18.93
C VAL A 78 3.88 -13.26 18.58
N ASN A 79 4.41 -13.09 17.36
CA ASN A 79 5.11 -11.87 16.91
C ASN A 79 4.47 -11.10 15.73
N ARG A 80 3.27 -11.47 15.25
CA ARG A 80 2.65 -10.86 14.05
C ARG A 80 3.55 -10.86 12.79
N ASP A 81 4.50 -11.81 12.71
CA ASP A 81 5.43 -11.93 11.57
C ASP A 81 4.76 -12.52 10.32
N TYR A 82 3.62 -13.17 10.49
CA TYR A 82 2.78 -13.67 9.43
C TYR A 82 1.31 -13.62 9.84
N ARG A 83 0.42 -13.45 8.87
CA ARG A 83 -1.03 -13.59 8.97
C ARG A 83 -1.48 -14.78 8.14
N ARG A 84 -2.34 -15.63 8.70
CA ARG A 84 -3.02 -16.67 7.92
C ARG A 84 -4.38 -16.16 7.51
N CYS A 85 -4.69 -16.33 6.23
CA CYS A 85 -5.89 -15.85 5.61
C CYS A 85 -6.66 -17.00 4.98
N THR A 86 -7.98 -16.95 5.11
CA THR A 86 -8.90 -17.72 4.29
C THR A 86 -9.69 -16.76 3.42
N ALA A 87 -10.01 -17.14 2.19
CA ALA A 87 -10.90 -16.36 1.33
C ALA A 87 -11.74 -17.30 0.46
N THR A 88 -12.89 -16.82 -0.01
CA THR A 88 -13.72 -17.53 -0.98
C THR A 88 -13.60 -16.83 -2.32
N VAL A 89 -13.43 -17.61 -3.38
CA VAL A 89 -13.25 -17.12 -4.73
C VAL A 89 -14.34 -17.66 -5.61
N ALA A 90 -15.07 -16.75 -6.25
CA ALA A 90 -16.02 -17.07 -7.29
C ALA A 90 -15.31 -17.08 -8.65
N THR A 91 -15.38 -18.20 -9.34
CA THR A 91 -14.89 -18.40 -10.70
C THR A 91 -16.05 -18.75 -11.62
N SER A 92 -15.82 -18.84 -12.94
CA SER A 92 -16.82 -19.31 -13.91
C SER A 92 -17.37 -20.70 -13.60
N ASP A 93 -16.58 -21.54 -12.91
CA ASP A 93 -16.88 -22.95 -12.70
C ASP A 93 -17.51 -23.22 -11.33
N GLY A 94 -17.57 -22.18 -10.48
CA GLY A 94 -18.08 -22.27 -9.11
C GLY A 94 -17.19 -21.55 -8.10
N GLU A 95 -17.51 -21.78 -6.84
CA GLU A 95 -16.82 -21.16 -5.71
C GLU A 95 -15.79 -22.11 -5.09
N VAL A 96 -14.63 -21.57 -4.75
CA VAL A 96 -13.52 -22.32 -4.13
C VAL A 96 -13.02 -21.57 -2.90
N HIS A 97 -12.81 -22.30 -1.80
CA HIS A 97 -12.16 -21.76 -0.61
C HIS A 97 -10.64 -21.88 -0.74
N LEU A 98 -9.94 -20.79 -0.45
CA LEU A 98 -8.50 -20.69 -0.56
C LEU A 98 -7.88 -20.37 0.80
N ARG A 99 -6.65 -20.84 0.99
CA ARG A 99 -5.81 -20.54 2.14
C ARG A 99 -4.52 -19.91 1.68
N PHE A 100 -4.21 -18.75 2.23
CA PHE A 100 -2.97 -18.04 1.96
C PHE A 100 -2.39 -17.42 3.23
N ILE A 101 -1.13 -17.07 3.16
CA ILE A 101 -0.33 -16.49 4.24
C ILE A 101 0.28 -15.20 3.71
N ILE A 102 0.17 -14.14 4.51
CA ILE A 102 0.85 -12.87 4.29
C ILE A 102 1.98 -12.80 5.30
N GLY A 103 3.22 -12.60 4.87
CA GLY A 103 4.36 -12.48 5.78
C GLY A 103 5.33 -11.41 5.32
N TRP A 104 6.38 -11.14 6.11
CA TRP A 104 7.43 -10.20 5.72
C TRP A 104 8.52 -10.91 4.92
N HIS A 105 8.77 -10.44 3.69
CA HIS A 105 9.98 -10.80 2.95
C HIS A 105 11.16 -10.00 3.49
N ASP A 106 10.94 -8.70 3.67
CA ASP A 106 11.85 -7.79 4.36
C ASP A 106 11.06 -6.86 5.28
N ARG A 107 11.14 -7.15 6.59
CA ARG A 107 10.43 -6.37 7.62
C ARG A 107 10.98 -4.96 7.79
N ARG A 108 12.27 -4.74 7.51
CA ARG A 108 12.90 -3.41 7.67
C ARG A 108 12.47 -2.46 6.57
N ASN A 109 12.25 -3.01 5.37
CA ASN A 109 11.81 -2.26 4.19
C ASN A 109 10.29 -2.31 3.96
N GLY A 110 9.53 -3.01 4.82
CA GLY A 110 8.08 -3.11 4.68
C GLY A 110 7.63 -3.86 3.43
N ILE A 111 8.39 -4.88 3.02
CA ILE A 111 8.10 -5.69 1.83
C ILE A 111 7.38 -6.98 2.26
N PRO A 112 6.06 -7.09 2.06
CA PRO A 112 5.33 -8.33 2.33
C PRO A 112 5.47 -9.36 1.19
N PHE A 113 5.23 -10.62 1.49
CA PHE A 113 5.00 -11.69 0.52
C PHE A 113 3.65 -12.37 0.76
N TRP A 114 3.13 -13.02 -0.27
CA TRP A 114 1.94 -13.88 -0.23
C TRP A 114 2.33 -15.29 -0.65
N THR A 115 1.89 -16.31 0.07
CA THR A 115 2.11 -17.73 -0.27
C THR A 115 0.95 -18.60 0.20
N GLY A 116 0.69 -19.74 -0.44
CA GLY A 116 -0.46 -20.58 -0.12
C GLY A 116 -0.66 -21.73 -1.10
N GLU A 117 -1.58 -22.64 -0.74
CA GLU A 117 -1.92 -23.84 -1.54
C GLU A 117 -2.33 -23.49 -2.97
N SER A 118 -2.90 -22.30 -3.18
CA SER A 118 -3.34 -21.79 -4.47
C SER A 118 -2.49 -20.63 -5.00
N LEU A 119 -1.27 -20.45 -4.49
CA LEU A 119 -0.37 -19.34 -4.87
C LEU A 119 1.00 -19.80 -5.40
N LEU A 120 1.36 -21.07 -5.25
CA LEU A 120 2.58 -21.64 -5.83
C LEU A 120 2.32 -22.28 -7.20
N PRO A 121 3.17 -22.03 -8.22
CA PRO A 121 3.11 -22.80 -9.46
C PRO A 121 3.40 -24.29 -9.17
N PRO A 122 2.74 -25.25 -9.87
CA PRO A 122 3.13 -26.65 -9.80
C PRO A 122 4.58 -26.84 -10.30
N PRO A 123 5.30 -27.87 -9.82
CA PRO A 123 6.67 -28.16 -10.23
C PRO A 123 6.79 -28.48 -11.73
#